data_AF-A0A7S2V8K3-F1
#
_entry.id   AF-A0A7S2V8K3-F1
#
_cell.length_a   1.000
_cell.length_b   1.000
_cell.length_c   1.000
_cell.angle_alpha   90.00
_cell.angle_beta   90.00
_cell.angle_gamma   90.00
#
_symmetry.space_group_name_H-M   'P 1'
#
loop_
_entity.id
_entity.type
_entity.pdbx_description
1 polymer ?
#
loop_
_entity_poly.entity_id
_entity_poly.type
_entity_poly.pdbx_seq_one_letter_code
_entity_poly.pdbx_strand_id
1 'polypeptide(L)'
;MATGNADMPPPSSKVYFEEDELHGADGLDKEQRLIEWIVETLSENLRQIVAARVTSRPASVTREEQVIGKGDGIVLEETKDVIELPKLSVDDLAKRTDPDTIRLSPEVVDQLRHFITVIACMYPKNAFHNFEHASHVTASVHKLLARIVKVDTTRQTESFSYDGVDLAGHSYGITSDPLTQFAVIFSAIIHDVDHPGVGNAVLIKEKLPLAAQYKN
;
A
#
# COMPACT_ATOMS: atom_id res chain seq x y z
N MET A 1 -57.52 -16.44 7.54
CA MET A 1 -56.33 -17.23 7.95
C MET A 1 -55.20 -16.86 7.01
N ALA A 2 -54.32 -15.98 7.47
CA ALA A 2 -53.21 -15.42 6.72
C ALA A 2 -51.90 -15.86 7.40
N THR A 3 -51.03 -16.51 6.64
CA THR A 3 -49.67 -16.92 6.99
C THR A 3 -48.87 -16.75 5.71
N GLY A 4 -47.73 -16.10 5.61
CA GLY A 4 -46.87 -15.36 6.53
C GLY A 4 -45.66 -15.03 5.66
N ASN A 5 -45.51 -13.76 5.27
CA ASN A 5 -44.36 -13.31 4.49
C ASN A 5 -43.12 -13.35 5.40
N ALA A 6 -42.13 -14.17 5.04
CA ALA A 6 -40.82 -14.12 5.67
C ALA A 6 -40.07 -12.89 5.16
N ASP A 7 -39.78 -12.01 6.11
CA ASP A 7 -39.06 -10.75 5.98
C ASP A 7 -37.58 -11.04 5.63
N MET A 8 -37.15 -10.62 4.44
CA MET A 8 -35.74 -10.66 4.03
C MET A 8 -35.08 -9.36 4.52
N PRO A 9 -34.02 -9.42 5.36
CA PRO A 9 -33.34 -8.21 5.80
C PRO A 9 -32.67 -7.52 4.59
N PRO A 10 -32.65 -6.17 4.55
CA PRO A 10 -32.01 -5.44 3.47
C PRO A 10 -30.48 -5.66 3.49
N PRO A 11 -29.82 -5.64 2.32
CA PRO A 11 -28.36 -5.74 2.24
C PRO A 11 -27.72 -4.53 2.93
N SER A 12 -27.10 -4.78 4.08
CA SER A 12 -26.22 -3.85 4.77
C SER A 12 -24.83 -3.92 4.14
N SER A 13 -24.39 -2.82 3.52
CA SER A 13 -23.11 -2.15 3.76
C SER A 13 -22.84 -1.16 2.62
N LYS A 14 -23.45 0.02 2.70
CA LYS A 14 -22.88 1.18 2.03
C LYS A 14 -21.64 1.55 2.86
N VAL A 15 -20.45 1.36 2.29
CA VAL A 15 -19.21 1.87 2.87
C VAL A 15 -19.23 3.39 2.70
N TYR A 16 -19.84 4.07 3.66
CA TYR A 16 -19.65 5.49 3.86
C TYR A 16 -18.31 5.66 4.58
N PHE A 17 -17.54 6.68 4.16
CA PHE A 17 -16.44 7.20 4.96
C PHE A 17 -17.07 7.94 6.13
N GLU A 18 -17.41 7.20 7.19
CA GLU A 18 -17.73 7.79 8.49
C GLU A 18 -16.41 7.99 9.23
N GLU A 19 -16.16 9.22 9.68
CA GLU A 19 -14.95 9.66 10.38
C GLU A 19 -14.78 9.02 11.78
N ASP A 20 -15.56 7.98 12.11
CA ASP A 20 -15.81 7.51 13.47
C ASP A 20 -15.30 6.08 13.77
N GLU A 21 -14.68 5.36 12.82
CA GLU A 21 -14.02 4.07 13.11
C GLU A 21 -12.55 4.23 13.55
N LEU A 22 -12.29 5.13 14.50
CA LEU A 22 -11.00 5.27 15.20
C LEU A 22 -11.28 5.33 16.71
N HIS A 23 -11.67 4.19 17.29
CA HIS A 23 -11.82 4.06 18.74
C HIS A 23 -10.44 4.15 19.42
N GLY A 24 -10.05 5.39 19.73
CA GLY A 24 -8.78 5.77 20.37
C GLY A 24 -8.31 7.20 20.08
N ALA A 25 -8.98 7.95 19.19
CA ALA A 25 -8.51 9.23 18.66
C ALA A 25 -9.12 10.50 19.30
N ASP A 26 -9.85 10.39 20.41
CA ASP A 26 -10.41 11.54 21.13
C ASP A 26 -9.28 12.37 21.79
N GLY A 27 -8.70 13.29 21.03
CA GLY A 27 -7.66 14.22 21.49
C GLY A 27 -6.48 14.42 20.55
N LEU A 28 -6.41 13.65 19.44
CA LEU A 28 -5.36 13.80 18.44
C LEU A 28 -5.74 14.87 17.41
N ASP A 29 -4.77 15.66 16.96
CA ASP A 29 -4.99 16.53 15.82
C ASP A 29 -5.13 15.73 14.52
N LYS A 30 -5.60 16.40 13.46
CA LYS A 30 -5.89 15.77 12.18
C LYS A 30 -4.67 15.07 11.58
N GLU A 31 -3.49 15.68 11.67
CA GLU A 31 -2.26 15.11 11.12
C GLU A 31 -1.88 13.83 11.85
N GLN A 32 -1.95 13.85 13.19
CA GLN A 32 -1.68 12.66 14.00
C GLN A 32 -2.68 11.54 13.74
N ARG A 33 -3.96 11.85 13.50
CA ARG A 33 -4.96 10.84 13.09
C ARG A 33 -4.60 10.18 11.75
N LEU A 34 -4.13 10.95 10.78
CA LEU A 34 -3.67 10.42 9.50
C LEU A 34 -2.41 9.55 9.67
N ILE A 35 -1.47 9.96 10.52
CA ILE A 35 -0.28 9.17 10.86
C ILE A 35 -0.70 7.81 11.45
N GLU A 36 -1.54 7.79 12.49
CA GLU A 36 -1.95 6.52 13.12
C GLU A 36 -2.72 5.63 12.15
N TRP A 37 -3.59 6.19 11.30
CA TRP A 37 -4.30 5.43 10.27
C TRP A 37 -3.35 4.78 9.25
N ILE A 38 -2.32 5.51 8.80
CA ILE A 38 -1.29 4.95 7.90
C ILE A 38 -0.49 3.85 8.62
N VAL A 39 -0.13 4.05 9.89
CA VAL A 39 0.58 3.05 10.71
C VAL A 39 -0.23 1.77 10.84
N GLU A 40 -1.53 1.89 11.09
CA GLU A 40 -2.45 0.76 11.15
C GLU A 40 -2.53 0.03 9.80
N THR A 41 -2.73 0.79 8.71
CA THR A 41 -2.77 0.24 7.35
C THR A 41 -1.48 -0.52 7.00
N LEU A 42 -0.31 0.05 7.29
CA LEU A 42 0.97 -0.63 7.03
C LEU A 42 1.16 -1.83 7.96
N SER A 43 0.68 -1.77 9.19
CA SER A 43 0.72 -2.89 10.13
C SER A 43 -0.13 -4.07 9.66
N GLU A 44 -1.30 -3.82 9.08
CA GLU A 44 -2.11 -4.86 8.42
C GLU A 44 -1.35 -5.53 7.27
N ASN A 45 -0.75 -4.72 6.40
CA ASN A 45 0.03 -5.23 5.26
C ASN A 45 1.26 -6.05 5.73
N LEU A 46 1.93 -5.61 6.80
CA LEU A 46 3.04 -6.37 7.39
C LEU A 46 2.59 -7.72 7.93
N ARG A 47 1.41 -7.81 8.57
CA ARG A 47 0.84 -9.11 9.00
C ARG A 47 0.63 -10.04 7.81
N GLN A 48 0.10 -9.52 6.69
CA GLN A 48 -0.06 -10.30 5.46
C GLN A 48 1.28 -10.77 4.88
N ILE A 49 2.30 -9.91 4.86
CA ILE A 49 3.65 -10.29 4.41
C ILE A 49 4.21 -11.41 5.29
N VAL A 50 4.13 -11.26 6.62
CA VAL A 50 4.64 -12.27 7.56
C VAL A 50 3.87 -13.59 7.39
N ALA A 51 2.55 -13.53 7.24
CA ALA A 51 1.70 -14.69 7.02
C ALA A 51 2.04 -15.46 5.73
N ALA A 52 2.48 -14.72 4.70
CA ALA A 52 2.91 -15.27 3.41
C ALA A 52 4.35 -15.81 3.37
N ARG A 53 5.17 -15.60 4.42
CA ARG A 53 6.56 -16.08 4.44
C ARG A 53 6.62 -17.58 4.75
N VAL A 54 6.96 -18.38 3.74
CA VAL A 54 7.25 -19.81 3.91
C VAL A 54 8.68 -20.00 4.43
N THR A 55 8.90 -19.79 5.74
CA THR A 55 10.06 -20.18 6.58
C THR A 55 11.51 -20.15 6.04
N SER A 56 11.79 -19.61 4.85
CA SER A 56 13.14 -19.36 4.39
C SER A 56 13.52 -17.95 4.83
N ARG A 57 14.39 -17.88 5.83
CA ARG A 57 15.10 -16.65 6.15
C ARG A 57 15.77 -16.20 4.85
N PRO A 58 15.46 -15.01 4.29
CA PRO A 58 16.14 -14.58 3.09
C PRO A 58 17.64 -14.60 3.34
N ALA A 59 18.40 -15.10 2.36
CA ALA A 59 19.84 -14.91 2.34
C ALA A 59 20.11 -13.42 2.54
N SER A 60 21.17 -13.10 3.30
CA SER A 60 21.67 -11.75 3.59
C SER A 60 21.08 -10.69 2.65
N VAL A 61 20.13 -9.88 3.13
CA VAL A 61 19.61 -8.75 2.38
C VAL A 61 20.78 -7.80 2.18
N THR A 62 21.37 -7.80 0.98
CA THR A 62 22.28 -6.75 0.56
C THR A 62 21.49 -5.47 0.63
N ARG A 63 21.79 -4.59 1.59
CA ARG A 63 21.11 -3.31 1.73
C ARG A 63 21.14 -2.56 0.41
N GLU A 64 20.04 -2.59 -0.33
CA GLU A 64 19.96 -2.00 -1.68
C GLU A 64 20.20 -0.48 -1.62
N GLU A 65 19.95 0.15 -0.47
CA GLU A 65 20.34 1.53 -0.14
C GLU A 65 21.85 1.80 -0.33
N GLN A 66 22.70 0.75 -0.30
CA GLN A 66 24.14 0.84 -0.52
C GLN A 66 24.53 0.71 -2.00
N VAL A 67 23.58 0.45 -2.89
CA VAL A 67 23.81 0.20 -4.31
C VAL A 67 23.04 1.21 -5.18
N ILE A 68 21.79 1.49 -4.85
CA ILE A 68 20.91 2.43 -5.56
C ILE A 68 21.53 3.84 -5.57
N GLY A 69 21.57 4.47 -6.76
CA GLY A 69 22.08 5.83 -6.91
C GLY A 69 23.61 5.98 -6.81
N LYS A 70 24.36 4.86 -6.80
CA LYS A 70 25.84 4.88 -6.85
C LYS A 70 26.44 4.78 -8.26
N GLY A 71 25.61 4.60 -9.28
CA GLY A 71 26.07 4.63 -10.68
C GLY A 71 26.34 6.06 -11.17
N ASP A 72 26.96 6.17 -12.35
CA ASP A 72 27.19 7.46 -13.03
C ASP A 72 25.90 8.05 -13.67
N GLY A 73 24.79 7.33 -13.57
CA GLY A 73 23.48 7.67 -14.13
C GLY A 73 22.54 8.40 -13.16
N ILE A 74 21.33 8.71 -13.62
CA ILE A 74 20.25 9.16 -12.73
C ILE A 74 19.44 7.96 -12.25
N VAL A 75 18.83 8.04 -11.07
CA VAL A 75 18.03 6.92 -10.51
C VAL A 75 16.86 6.47 -11.42
N LEU A 76 16.37 7.34 -12.31
CA LEU A 76 15.36 6.96 -13.31
C LEU A 76 15.90 5.91 -14.30
N GLU A 77 17.20 5.90 -14.59
CA GLU A 77 17.84 4.91 -15.48
C GLU A 77 17.95 3.53 -14.83
N GLU A 78 17.76 3.44 -13.50
CA GLU A 78 17.74 2.17 -12.76
C GLU A 78 16.35 1.50 -12.78
N THR A 79 15.31 2.19 -13.29
CA THR A 79 13.95 1.66 -13.36
C THR A 79 13.79 0.61 -14.47
N LYS A 80 12.88 -0.35 -14.25
CA LYS A 80 12.49 -1.36 -15.24
C LYS A 80 11.04 -1.16 -15.65
N ASP A 81 10.78 -1.25 -16.95
CA ASP A 81 9.42 -1.17 -17.50
C ASP A 81 8.53 -2.35 -17.08
N VAL A 82 9.14 -3.51 -16.79
CA VAL A 82 8.46 -4.74 -16.43
C VAL A 82 9.03 -5.30 -15.13
N ILE A 83 8.15 -5.52 -14.16
CA ILE A 83 8.45 -6.21 -12.91
C ILE A 83 7.82 -7.61 -12.99
N GLU A 84 8.66 -8.63 -12.91
CA GLU A 84 8.20 -10.01 -12.85
C GLU A 84 7.79 -10.34 -11.41
N LEU A 85 6.50 -10.62 -11.21
CA LEU A 85 5.97 -11.04 -9.92
C LEU A 85 6.18 -12.54 -9.69
N PRO A 86 6.38 -12.98 -8.43
CA PRO A 86 6.46 -14.40 -8.12
C PRO A 86 5.21 -15.16 -8.59
N LYS A 87 5.42 -16.25 -9.32
CA LYS A 87 4.34 -17.16 -9.72
C LYS A 87 4.02 -18.07 -8.55
N LEU A 88 2.95 -17.78 -7.84
CA LEU A 88 2.51 -18.56 -6.69
C LEU A 88 1.63 -19.71 -7.16
N SER A 89 1.96 -20.93 -6.72
CA SER A 89 1.10 -22.09 -6.94
C SER A 89 -0.01 -22.16 -5.88
N VAL A 90 -1.06 -22.93 -6.15
CA VAL A 90 -2.11 -23.23 -5.16
C VAL A 90 -1.50 -23.81 -3.88
N ASP A 91 -0.48 -24.66 -4.00
CA ASP A 91 0.22 -25.24 -2.85
C ASP A 91 0.99 -24.19 -2.03
N ASP A 92 1.55 -23.17 -2.67
CA ASP A 92 2.27 -22.10 -1.96
C ASP A 92 1.32 -21.18 -1.20
N LEU A 93 0.12 -20.95 -1.75
CA LEU A 93 -0.94 -20.22 -1.06
C LEU A 93 -1.50 -21.03 0.11
N ALA A 94 -1.68 -22.34 -0.05
CA ALA A 94 -2.18 -23.21 1.00
C ALA A 94 -1.23 -23.34 2.21
N LYS A 95 0.06 -23.07 2.03
CA LYS A 95 1.07 -23.03 3.11
C LYS A 95 1.04 -21.74 3.94
N ARG A 96 0.33 -20.71 3.48
CA ARG A 96 0.26 -19.44 4.20
C ARG A 96 -0.49 -19.61 5.51
N THR A 97 -0.04 -18.89 6.52
CA THR A 97 -0.76 -18.81 7.78
C THR A 97 -1.85 -17.74 7.70
N ASP A 98 -2.77 -17.76 8.64
CA ASP A 98 -3.81 -16.73 8.74
C ASP A 98 -3.20 -15.41 9.27
N PRO A 99 -3.27 -14.29 8.52
CA PRO A 99 -2.72 -13.01 8.95
C PRO A 99 -3.29 -12.49 10.28
N ASP A 100 -4.54 -12.86 10.63
CA ASP A 100 -5.17 -12.43 11.88
C ASP A 100 -4.58 -13.14 13.11
N THR A 101 -3.80 -14.21 12.90
CA THR A 101 -3.04 -14.88 13.95
C THR A 101 -1.67 -14.23 14.20
N ILE A 102 -1.19 -13.39 13.27
CA ILE A 102 0.09 -12.72 13.41
C ILE A 102 -0.02 -11.55 14.39
N ARG A 103 0.92 -11.45 15.32
CA ARG A 103 1.08 -10.30 16.22
C ARG A 103 2.40 -9.62 15.93
N LEU A 104 2.36 -8.36 15.51
CA LEU A 104 3.56 -7.54 15.38
C LEU A 104 4.02 -7.14 16.79
N SER A 105 5.33 -7.12 17.01
CA SER A 105 5.85 -6.64 18.29
C SER A 105 5.64 -5.12 18.40
N PRO A 106 5.49 -4.58 19.62
CA PRO A 106 5.34 -3.14 19.83
C PRO A 106 6.46 -2.32 19.17
N GLU A 107 7.69 -2.84 19.21
CA GLU A 107 8.86 -2.18 18.63
C GLU A 107 8.73 -1.97 17.11
N VAL A 108 8.12 -2.93 16.40
CA VAL A 108 7.86 -2.79 14.96
C VAL A 108 6.84 -1.68 14.70
N VAL A 109 5.76 -1.64 15.48
CA VAL A 109 4.72 -0.60 15.34
C VAL A 109 5.28 0.78 15.66
N ASP A 110 6.13 0.89 16.69
CA ASP A 110 6.79 2.14 17.06
C ASP A 110 7.78 2.62 15.99
N GLN A 111 8.52 1.70 15.38
CA GLN A 111 9.39 2.03 14.23
C GLN A 111 8.58 2.53 13.03
N LEU A 112 7.44 1.89 12.73
CA LEU A 112 6.54 2.35 11.67
C LEU A 112 6.00 3.74 11.97
N ARG A 113 5.52 3.97 13.20
CA ARG A 113 5.02 5.28 13.63
C ARG A 113 6.07 6.35 13.53
N HIS A 114 7.28 6.08 14.02
CA HIS A 114 8.39 7.02 13.92
C HIS A 114 8.70 7.34 12.46
N PHE A 115 8.80 6.32 11.60
CA PHE A 115 9.07 6.50 10.18
C PHE A 115 7.99 7.37 9.50
N ILE A 116 6.72 7.07 9.70
CA ILE A 116 5.61 7.83 9.09
C ILE A 116 5.53 9.26 9.64
N THR A 117 5.85 9.47 10.91
CA THR A 117 5.96 10.82 11.50
C THR A 117 7.04 11.63 10.79
N VAL A 118 8.20 11.03 10.52
CA VAL A 118 9.29 11.69 9.78
C VAL A 118 8.84 12.01 8.35
N ILE A 119 8.20 11.07 7.66
CA ILE A 119 7.66 11.30 6.31
C ILE A 119 6.65 12.45 6.30
N ALA A 120 5.72 12.49 7.25
CA ALA A 120 4.75 13.57 7.37
C ALA A 120 5.42 14.95 7.50
N CYS A 121 6.49 15.04 8.31
CA CYS A 121 7.28 16.26 8.46
C CYS A 121 7.99 16.71 7.17
N MET A 122 8.22 15.80 6.22
CA MET A 122 8.86 16.09 4.93
C MET A 122 7.87 16.60 3.87
N TYR A 123 6.58 16.68 4.17
CA TYR A 123 5.59 17.31 3.30
C TYR A 123 5.45 18.80 3.66
N PRO A 124 5.88 19.74 2.78
CA PRO A 124 5.65 21.15 3.02
C PRO A 124 4.15 21.46 3.09
N LYS A 125 3.80 22.56 3.77
CA LYS A 125 2.41 23.06 3.86
C LYS A 125 1.94 23.73 2.57
N ASN A 126 2.07 23.02 1.45
CA ASN A 126 1.54 23.43 0.16
C ASN A 126 0.00 23.39 0.18
N ALA A 127 -0.63 24.19 -0.67
CA ALA A 127 -2.10 24.23 -0.78
C ALA A 127 -2.70 22.90 -1.26
N PHE A 128 -1.94 22.09 -2.02
CA PHE A 128 -2.39 20.80 -2.55
C PHE A 128 -1.41 19.66 -2.22
N HIS A 129 -0.17 19.70 -2.71
CA HIS A 129 0.84 18.64 -2.50
C HIS A 129 1.40 18.66 -1.06
N ASN A 130 0.57 18.27 -0.11
CA ASN A 130 0.85 18.19 1.33
C ASN A 130 0.53 16.77 1.86
N PHE A 131 0.74 16.54 3.16
CA PHE A 131 0.55 15.22 3.75
C PHE A 131 -0.91 14.72 3.69
N GLU A 132 -1.90 15.63 3.68
CA GLU A 132 -3.30 15.24 3.52
C GLU A 132 -3.56 14.68 2.12
N HIS A 133 -2.95 15.29 1.09
CA HIS A 133 -3.03 14.76 -0.27
C HIS A 133 -2.42 13.36 -0.37
N ALA A 134 -1.20 13.17 0.16
CA ALA A 134 -0.56 11.85 0.19
C ALA A 134 -1.40 10.81 0.94
N SER A 135 -1.99 11.19 2.08
CA SER A 135 -2.89 10.34 2.86
C SER A 135 -4.14 9.95 2.06
N HIS A 136 -4.72 10.88 1.31
CA HIS A 136 -5.89 10.62 0.47
C HIS A 136 -5.56 9.68 -0.71
N VAL A 137 -4.39 9.86 -1.34
CA VAL A 137 -3.91 8.95 -2.39
C VAL A 137 -3.68 7.55 -1.79
N THR A 138 -3.05 7.46 -0.62
CA THR A 138 -2.85 6.20 0.12
C THR A 138 -4.18 5.48 0.39
N ALA A 139 -5.20 6.20 0.88
CA ALA A 139 -6.53 5.64 1.11
C ALA A 139 -7.18 5.15 -0.20
N SER A 140 -7.01 5.87 -1.30
CA SER A 140 -7.55 5.48 -2.61
C SER A 140 -6.89 4.21 -3.14
N VAL A 141 -5.56 4.12 -3.03
CA VAL A 141 -4.77 2.94 -3.40
C VAL A 141 -5.14 1.73 -2.55
N HIS A 142 -5.23 1.90 -1.23
CA HIS A 142 -5.66 0.84 -0.31
C HIS A 142 -7.04 0.28 -0.67
N LYS A 143 -8.04 1.15 -0.93
CA LYS A 143 -9.38 0.75 -1.37
C LYS A 143 -9.37 0.01 -2.71
N LEU A 144 -8.56 0.48 -3.67
CA LEU A 144 -8.45 -0.16 -4.98
C LEU A 144 -7.89 -1.58 -4.84
N LEU A 145 -6.81 -1.76 -4.09
CA LEU A 145 -6.22 -3.07 -3.82
C LEU A 145 -7.22 -4.00 -3.10
N ALA A 146 -7.86 -3.52 -2.04
CA ALA A 146 -8.87 -4.31 -1.31
C ALA A 146 -10.02 -4.78 -2.22
N ARG A 147 -10.45 -3.93 -3.16
CA ARG A 147 -11.50 -4.28 -4.12
C ARG A 147 -11.05 -5.36 -5.10
N ILE A 148 -9.83 -5.29 -5.62
CA ILE A 148 -9.31 -6.27 -6.59
C ILE A 148 -9.12 -7.63 -5.88
N VAL A 149 -8.55 -7.63 -4.66
CA VAL A 149 -8.38 -8.86 -3.85
C VAL A 149 -9.71 -9.55 -3.57
N LYS A 150 -10.75 -8.78 -3.19
CA LYS A 150 -12.09 -9.33 -2.92
C LYS A 150 -12.71 -9.94 -4.17
N VAL A 151 -12.57 -9.29 -5.32
CA VAL A 151 -13.08 -9.80 -6.61
C VAL A 151 -12.44 -11.14 -6.98
N ASP A 152 -11.12 -11.27 -6.80
CA ASP A 152 -10.42 -12.52 -7.11
C ASP A 152 -10.88 -13.68 -6.19
N THR A 153 -11.09 -13.42 -4.90
CA THR A 153 -11.62 -14.41 -3.95
C THR A 153 -13.01 -14.89 -4.37
N THR A 154 -13.88 -13.98 -4.84
CA THR A 154 -15.21 -14.34 -5.37
C THR A 154 -15.18 -15.03 -6.73
N ARG A 155 -14.10 -14.85 -7.52
CA ARG A 155 -13.95 -15.50 -8.83
C ARG A 155 -13.31 -16.88 -8.73
N GLN A 156 -12.51 -17.16 -7.70
CA GLN A 156 -12.02 -18.52 -7.46
C GLN A 156 -13.14 -19.56 -7.30
N THR A 157 -14.35 -19.14 -6.90
CA THR A 157 -15.53 -20.03 -6.85
C THR A 157 -16.18 -20.29 -8.21
N GLU A 158 -15.81 -19.54 -9.26
CA GLU A 158 -16.31 -19.68 -10.63
C GLU A 158 -15.12 -19.90 -11.59
N SER A 159 -14.90 -21.15 -11.99
CA SER A 159 -13.77 -21.54 -12.85
C SER A 159 -13.84 -20.91 -14.25
N PHE A 160 -13.25 -19.73 -14.43
CA PHE A 160 -13.04 -19.08 -15.73
C PHE A 160 -11.56 -18.82 -15.97
N SER A 161 -11.02 -19.33 -17.09
CA SER A 161 -9.66 -19.05 -17.55
C SER A 161 -9.66 -17.83 -18.48
N TYR A 162 -8.99 -16.74 -18.10
CA TYR A 162 -8.77 -15.56 -18.92
C TYR A 162 -7.29 -15.15 -18.89
N ASP A 163 -6.80 -14.45 -19.92
CA ASP A 163 -5.45 -13.86 -19.92
C ASP A 163 -5.34 -12.79 -18.82
N GLY A 164 -4.39 -12.95 -17.90
CA GLY A 164 -4.17 -12.01 -16.79
C GLY A 164 -4.54 -12.52 -15.40
N VAL A 165 -4.87 -13.81 -15.29
CA VAL A 165 -5.14 -14.49 -14.03
C VAL A 165 -3.98 -15.46 -13.72
N ASP A 166 -3.41 -15.42 -12.51
CA ASP A 166 -2.38 -16.38 -12.11
C ASP A 166 -2.96 -17.79 -11.92
N LEU A 167 -2.09 -18.79 -11.68
CA LEU A 167 -2.49 -20.20 -11.52
C LEU A 167 -3.51 -20.42 -10.39
N ALA A 168 -3.68 -19.44 -9.50
CA ALA A 168 -4.60 -19.47 -8.38
C ALA A 168 -5.78 -18.50 -8.52
N GLY A 169 -6.05 -17.94 -9.70
CA GLY A 169 -7.23 -17.10 -9.89
C GLY A 169 -7.02 -15.61 -9.60
N HIS A 170 -5.78 -15.15 -9.35
CA HIS A 170 -5.48 -13.78 -8.93
C HIS A 170 -5.11 -12.87 -10.10
N SER A 171 -5.58 -11.62 -10.05
CA SER A 171 -5.29 -10.56 -11.02
C SER A 171 -3.78 -10.27 -11.08
N TYR A 172 -3.13 -10.77 -12.14
CA TYR A 172 -1.70 -10.61 -12.46
C TYR A 172 -0.71 -10.96 -11.33
N GLY A 173 -1.15 -11.71 -10.31
CA GLY A 173 -0.32 -12.01 -9.13
C GLY A 173 -0.19 -10.87 -8.10
N ILE A 174 -0.78 -9.70 -8.35
CA ILE A 174 -0.72 -8.55 -7.42
C ILE A 174 -1.52 -8.85 -6.15
N THR A 175 -2.70 -9.43 -6.30
CA THR A 175 -3.57 -9.77 -5.17
C THR A 175 -3.08 -10.97 -4.37
N SER A 176 -2.23 -11.80 -4.96
CA SER A 176 -1.58 -12.92 -4.28
C SER A 176 -0.23 -12.56 -3.66
N ASP A 177 0.38 -11.41 -3.95
CA ASP A 177 1.66 -10.99 -3.35
C ASP A 177 1.53 -9.79 -2.38
N PRO A 178 1.49 -10.03 -1.05
CA PRO A 178 1.40 -8.97 -0.05
C PRO A 178 2.59 -7.98 -0.08
N LEU A 179 3.76 -8.40 -0.56
CA LEU A 179 4.91 -7.50 -0.64
C LEU A 179 4.70 -6.43 -1.72
N THR A 180 4.19 -6.82 -2.89
CA THR A 180 3.83 -5.87 -3.95
C THR A 180 2.72 -4.92 -3.49
N GLN A 181 1.70 -5.42 -2.79
CA GLN A 181 0.64 -4.56 -2.24
C GLN A 181 1.19 -3.53 -1.25
N PHE A 182 2.06 -3.95 -0.33
CA PHE A 182 2.76 -3.06 0.58
C PHE A 182 3.60 -2.03 -0.19
N ALA A 183 4.35 -2.43 -1.22
CA ALA A 183 5.19 -1.53 -2.00
C ALA A 183 4.38 -0.45 -2.72
N VAL A 184 3.20 -0.80 -3.25
CA VAL A 184 2.30 0.15 -3.93
C VAL A 184 1.69 1.14 -2.92
N ILE A 185 1.23 0.68 -1.76
CA ILE A 185 0.72 1.54 -0.68
C ILE A 185 1.84 2.44 -0.15
N PHE A 186 3.03 1.89 0.08
CA PHE A 186 4.20 2.63 0.52
C PHE A 186 4.59 3.72 -0.48
N SER A 187 4.59 3.40 -1.77
CA SER A 187 4.84 4.38 -2.84
C SER A 187 3.83 5.53 -2.81
N ALA A 188 2.55 5.25 -2.58
CA ALA A 188 1.52 6.28 -2.44
C ALA A 188 1.77 7.25 -1.28
N ILE A 189 2.30 6.74 -0.16
CA ILE A 189 2.65 7.55 1.02
C ILE A 189 3.81 8.50 0.71
N ILE A 190 4.79 8.07 -0.10
CA ILE A 190 6.02 8.83 -0.34
C ILE A 190 6.08 9.59 -1.68
N HIS A 191 5.05 9.48 -2.52
CA HIS A 191 5.14 9.92 -3.93
C HIS A 191 5.42 11.42 -4.12
N ASP A 192 5.00 12.25 -3.17
CA ASP A 192 5.10 13.71 -3.21
C ASP A 192 5.92 14.26 -2.02
N VAL A 193 6.76 13.41 -1.40
CA VAL A 193 7.67 13.86 -0.32
C VAL A 193 8.56 15.00 -0.83
N ASP A 194 8.70 16.05 -0.03
CA ASP A 194 9.47 17.25 -0.37
C ASP A 194 9.01 17.99 -1.64
N HIS A 195 7.72 17.86 -2.02
CA HIS A 195 7.20 18.52 -3.22
C HIS A 195 7.28 20.07 -3.09
N PRO A 196 7.86 20.80 -4.07
CA PRO A 196 8.13 22.25 -3.96
C PRO A 196 6.89 23.14 -4.18
N GLY A 197 5.74 22.53 -4.43
CA GLY A 197 4.47 23.23 -4.71
C GLY A 197 4.35 23.79 -6.14
N VAL A 198 5.32 23.49 -7.01
CA VAL A 198 5.33 23.88 -8.43
C VAL A 198 5.58 22.68 -9.34
N GLY A 199 5.05 22.70 -10.55
CA GLY A 199 5.24 21.61 -11.51
C GLY A 199 6.60 21.66 -12.23
N ASN A 200 6.98 20.53 -12.83
CA ASN A 200 8.27 20.35 -13.51
C ASN A 200 8.58 21.41 -14.58
N ALA A 201 7.58 21.89 -15.31
CA ALA A 201 7.77 22.95 -16.31
C ALA A 201 8.36 24.24 -15.73
N VAL A 202 8.01 24.58 -14.48
CA VAL A 202 8.58 25.72 -13.76
C VAL A 202 10.00 25.40 -13.30
N LEU A 203 10.24 24.20 -12.78
CA LEU A 203 11.58 23.76 -12.34
C LEU A 203 12.62 23.85 -13.47
N ILE A 204 12.23 23.37 -14.65
CA ILE A 204 13.05 23.42 -15.89
C ILE A 204 13.29 24.88 -16.30
N LYS A 205 12.22 25.68 -16.38
CA LYS A 205 12.29 27.07 -16.85
C LYS A 205 13.17 27.93 -15.96
N GLU A 206 13.05 27.77 -14.65
CA GLU A 206 13.81 28.52 -13.64
C GLU A 206 15.19 27.92 -13.37
N LYS A 207 15.56 26.82 -14.05
CA LYS A 207 16.87 26.15 -13.98
C LYS A 207 17.28 25.78 -12.55
N LEU A 208 16.34 25.27 -11.79
CA LEU A 208 16.61 24.80 -10.43
C LEU A 208 17.60 23.63 -10.45
N PRO A 209 18.51 23.50 -9.46
CA PRO A 209 19.50 22.41 -9.45
C PRO A 209 18.89 21.00 -9.55
N LEU A 210 17.69 20.82 -8.98
CA LEU A 210 16.92 19.58 -9.05
C LEU A 210 16.59 19.18 -10.50
N ALA A 211 16.22 20.15 -11.31
CA ALA A 211 15.90 19.99 -12.73
C ALA A 211 17.12 19.42 -13.48
N ALA A 212 18.27 20.07 -13.31
CA ALA A 212 19.54 19.66 -13.90
C ALA A 212 20.00 18.27 -13.43
N GLN A 213 19.81 17.95 -12.15
CA GLN A 213 20.21 16.66 -11.58
C GLN A 213 19.48 15.48 -12.24
N TYR A 214 18.21 15.64 -12.58
CA TYR A 214 17.39 14.58 -13.20
C TYR A 214 17.33 14.66 -14.72
N LYS A 215 18.28 15.38 -15.33
CA LYS A 215 18.38 15.58 -16.79
C LYS A 215 17.09 16.19 -17.38
N ASN A 216 16.42 17.08 -16.62
CA ASN A 216 15.37 17.99 -17.06
C ASN A 216 15.49 19.34 -16.35
#